data_AF-A0A241VUK7-F1
#
_entry.id   AF-A0A241VUK7-F1
#
_cell.length_a   1.000
_cell.length_b   1.000
_cell.length_c   1.000
_cell.angle_alpha   90.00
_cell.angle_beta   90.00
_cell.angle_gamma   90.00
#
_symmetry.space_group_name_H-M   'P 1'
#
loop_
_entity.id
_entity.type
_entity.pdbx_description
1 polymer ?
#
loop_
_entity_poly.entity_id
_entity_poly.type
_entity_poly.pdbx_seq_one_letter_code
_entity_poly.pdbx_strand_id
1 'polypeptide(L)' 'MGLSIWHILLFALVVILLFGTAKLKNLGKDLGGVIKDFKDSVNSDEKKELNESQALKDVTQIDLNKEKSH' A
#
# COMPACT_ATOMS: atom_id res chain seq x y z
N MET A 1 12.15 20.02 -20.92
CA MET A 1 10.85 20.42 -20.33
C MET A 1 10.18 19.16 -19.79
N GLY A 2 10.54 18.73 -18.58
CA GLY A 2 10.04 17.46 -18.02
C GLY A 2 8.61 17.59 -17.47
N LEU A 3 7.92 16.47 -17.34
CA LEU A 3 6.64 16.37 -16.64
C LEU A 3 6.86 16.61 -15.14
N SER A 4 6.93 17.89 -14.75
CA SER A 4 6.98 18.28 -13.34
C SER A 4 5.59 18.14 -12.73
N ILE A 5 5.55 17.71 -11.47
CA ILE A 5 4.33 17.56 -10.64
C ILE A 5 3.46 18.83 -10.68
N TRP A 6 4.07 20.01 -10.82
CA TRP A 6 3.37 21.27 -10.98
C TRP A 6 2.47 21.37 -12.22
N HIS A 7 2.86 20.75 -13.33
CA HIS A 7 2.04 20.71 -14.54
C HIS A 7 0.84 19.79 -14.36
N ILE A 8 1.03 18.65 -13.68
CA ILE A 8 -0.04 17.68 -13.41
C ILE A 8 -1.11 18.31 -12.51
N LEU A 9 -0.70 19.08 -11.49
CA LEU A 9 -1.64 19.74 -10.59
C LEU A 9 -2.49 20.81 -11.31
N LEU A 10 -1.85 21.64 -12.15
CA LEU A 10 -2.56 22.66 -12.93
C LEU A 10 -3.48 22.02 -13.97
N PHE A 11 -3.03 20.95 -14.64
CA PHE A 11 -3.83 20.19 -15.59
C PHE A 11 -5.05 19.53 -14.92
N ALA A 12 -4.85 18.90 -13.76
CA ALA A 12 -5.93 18.30 -12.99
C ALA A 12 -6.99 19.33 -12.58
N LEU A 13 -6.58 20.54 -12.19
CA LEU A 13 -7.51 21.62 -11.86
C LEU A 13 -8.40 21.99 -13.05
N VAL A 14 -7.83 22.15 -14.23
CA VAL A 14 -8.59 22.45 -15.46
C VAL A 14 -9.55 21.31 -15.81
N VAL A 15 -9.10 20.05 -15.73
CA VAL A 15 -9.96 18.89 -15.98
C VAL A 15 -11.12 18.84 -14.99
N ILE A 16 -10.88 19.07 -13.70
CA ILE A 16 -11.93 19.10 -12.68
C ILE A 16 -12.98 20.19 -12.97
N LEU A 17 -12.56 21.36 -13.47
CA LEU A 17 -13.48 22.43 -13.85
C LEU A 17 -14.31 22.10 -15.10
N LEU A 18 -13.70 21.44 -16.10
CA LEU A 18 -14.40 21.04 -17.33
C LEU A 18 -15.44 19.94 -17.10
N PHE A 19 -15.07 18.92 -16.33
CA PHE A 19 -15.94 17.78 -16.07
C PHE A 19 -16.85 17.99 -14.84
N GLY A 20 -16.53 18.97 -14.00
CA GLY A 20 -17.17 19.21 -12.72
C GLY A 20 -16.79 18.18 -11.65
N THR A 21 -16.74 18.60 -10.39
CA THR A 21 -16.38 17.73 -9.25
C THR A 21 -17.39 16.61 -9.00
N ALA A 22 -18.65 16.79 -9.40
CA ALA A 22 -19.72 15.81 -9.17
C ALA A 22 -19.50 14.50 -9.95
N LYS A 23 -19.09 14.59 -11.22
CA LYS A 23 -18.79 13.42 -12.05
C LYS A 23 -17.51 12.72 -11.58
N LEU A 24 -16.48 13.50 -11.26
CA LEU A 24 -15.20 12.99 -10.75
C LEU A 24 -15.34 12.34 -9.37
N LYS A 25 -16.22 12.83 -8.50
CA LYS A 25 -16.46 12.23 -7.18
C LYS A 25 -17.14 10.86 -7.29
N ASN A 26 -18.11 10.72 -8.19
CA ASN A 26 -18.79 9.43 -8.38
C ASN A 26 -17.85 8.40 -9.00
N LEU A 27 -17.15 8.76 -10.10
CA LEU A 27 -16.15 7.89 -10.72
C LEU A 27 -14.95 7.61 -9.81
N GLY A 28 -14.50 8.60 -9.05
CA GLY A 28 -13.38 8.47 -8.11
C GLY A 28 -13.72 7.60 -6.90
N LYS A 29 -14.99 7.54 -6.47
CA LYS A 29 -15.41 6.61 -5.42
C LYS A 29 -15.35 5.17 -5.90
N ASP A 30 -15.81 4.92 -7.12
CA ASP A 30 -15.86 3.56 -7.69
C ASP A 30 -14.46 3.06 -8.07
N LEU A 31 -13.68 3.88 -8.77
CA LEU A 31 -12.30 3.54 -9.15
C LEU A 31 -11.36 3.57 -7.94
N GLY A 32 -11.56 4.50 -7.01
CA GLY A 32 -10.74 4.63 -5.81
C GLY A 32 -10.94 3.46 -4.84
N GLY A 33 -12.13 2.86 -4.78
CA GLY A 33 -12.37 1.63 -4.02
C GLY A 33 -11.53 0.47 -4.55
N VAL A 34 -11.60 0.19 -5.86
CA VAL A 34 -10.86 -0.90 -6.50
C VAL A 34 -9.34 -0.72 -6.40
N ILE A 35 -8.85 0.52 -6.59
CA ILE A 35 -7.42 0.82 -6.48
C ILE A 35 -6.93 0.73 -5.02
N LYS A 36 -7.79 1.09 -4.05
CA LYS A 36 -7.48 0.92 -2.62
C LYS A 36 -7.33 -0.56 -2.28
N ASP A 37 -8.28 -1.39 -2.70
CA ASP A 37 -8.23 -2.84 -2.46
C ASP A 37 -7.00 -3.48 -3.11
N PHE A 38 -6.61 -3.03 -4.32
CA PHE A 38 -5.38 -3.45 -4.98
C PHE A 38 -4.10 -3.02 -4.24
N LYS A 39 -4.06 -1.78 -3.72
CA LYS A 39 -2.92 -1.32 -2.93
C LYS A 39 -2.84 -2.12 -1.62
N ASP A 40 -3.97 -2.32 -0.96
CA ASP A 40 -4.04 -3.01 0.32
C ASP A 40 -3.70 -4.49 0.19
N SER A 41 -4.04 -5.17 -0.92
CA SER A 41 -3.60 -6.56 -1.17
C SER A 41 -2.09 -6.64 -1.37
N VAL A 42 -1.52 -5.80 -2.25
CA VAL A 42 -0.07 -5.76 -2.50
C VAL A 42 0.72 -5.43 -1.22
N ASN A 43 0.24 -4.47 -0.43
CA ASN A 43 0.87 -4.11 0.85
C ASN A 43 0.64 -5.17 1.94
N SER A 44 -0.44 -5.95 1.87
CA SER A 44 -0.70 -7.05 2.82
C SER A 44 0.26 -8.21 2.58
N ASP A 45 0.60 -8.49 1.32
CA ASP A 45 1.61 -9.49 0.98
C ASP A 45 3.01 -9.05 1.49
N GLU A 46 3.38 -7.77 1.34
CA GLU A 46 4.63 -7.23 1.89
C GLU A 46 4.65 -7.18 3.43
N LYS A 47 3.51 -6.87 4.08
CA LYS A 47 3.40 -6.90 5.56
C LYS A 47 3.36 -8.32 6.13
N LYS A 48 3.00 -9.33 5.34
CA LYS A 48 3.05 -10.73 5.75
C LYS A 48 4.50 -11.22 5.86
N GLU A 49 5.40 -10.76 4.99
CA GLU A 49 6.85 -10.98 5.14
C GLU A 49 7.44 -10.30 6.39
N LEU A 50 6.94 -9.11 6.78
CA LEU A 50 7.44 -8.39 7.96
C LEU A 50 6.95 -8.98 9.31
N ASN A 51 5.83 -9.70 9.32
CA ASN A 51 5.34 -10.41 10.52
C ASN A 51 5.85 -11.86 10.62
N GLU A 52 6.14 -12.54 9.51
CA GLU A 52 6.76 -13.87 9.53
C GLU A 52 8.22 -13.85 10.00
N SER A 53 8.93 -12.71 9.85
CA SER A 53 10.29 -12.51 10.38
C SER A 53 10.36 -12.37 11.91
N GLN A 54 9.24 -12.11 12.60
CA GLN A 54 9.19 -12.07 14.07
C GLN A 54 8.76 -13.39 14.72
N ALA A 55 8.05 -14.26 13.99
CA ALA A 55 7.68 -15.59 14.49
C ALA A 55 8.82 -16.62 14.38
N LEU A 56 9.74 -16.48 13.41
CA LEU A 56 10.90 -17.38 13.30
C LEU A 56 11.98 -17.15 14.37
N LYS A 57 12.02 -15.98 15.03
CA LYS A 57 13.03 -15.69 16.07
C LYS A 57 12.68 -16.28 17.43
N ASP A 58 11.40 -16.60 17.67
CA ASP A 58 10.93 -17.20 18.92
C ASP A 58 11.29 -18.70 19.01
N VAL A 59 11.25 -19.41 17.87
CA VAL A 59 11.54 -20.86 17.83
C VAL A 59 13.04 -21.18 17.92
N THR A 60 13.93 -20.33 17.41
CA THR A 60 15.39 -20.62 17.39
C THR A 60 16.07 -20.51 18.76
N GLN A 61 15.50 -19.83 19.76
CA GLN A 61 16.08 -19.79 21.10
C GLN A 61 15.67 -20.95 22.00
N ILE A 62 14.59 -21.68 21.67
CA ILE A 62 14.09 -22.79 22.48
C ILE A 62 14.99 -24.04 22.31
N ASP A 63 15.55 -24.24 21.12
CA ASP A 63 16.36 -25.43 20.81
C ASP A 63 17.82 -25.38 21.31
N LEU A 64 18.39 -24.19 21.58
CA LEU A 64 19.77 -24.08 22.11
C LEU A 64 19.89 -24.36 23.61
N ASN A 65 18.78 -24.31 24.36
CA ASN A 65 18.78 -24.57 25.80
C ASN A 65 18.64 -26.07 26.16
N LYS A 66 18.33 -26.93 25.18
CA LYS A 66 18.05 -28.36 25.42
C LYS A 66 19.27 -29.27 25.28
N GLU A 67 20.37 -28.79 24.70
CA GLU A 67 21.60 -29.58 24.51
C GLU A 67 22.56 -29.54 25.72
N LYS A 68 22.41 -28.58 26.65
CA LYS A 68 23.28 -28.45 27.83
C LYS A 68 22.81 -29.17 29.10
N SER A 69 21.78 -30.01 29.02
CA SER A 69 21.25 -30.76 30.18
C SER A 69 21.40 -32.29 30.05
N HIS A 70 22.36 -32.74 29.26
CA HIS A 70 22.85 -34.12 29.27
C HIS A 70 24.35 -34.17 29.53
#